data_AF-A0A3S1TBF5-F1
#
_entry.id   AF-A0A3S1TBF5-F1
#
_cell.length_a   1.000
_cell.length_b   1.000
_cell.length_c   1.000
_cell.angle_alpha   90.00
_cell.angle_beta   90.00
_cell.angle_gamma   90.00
#
_symmetry.space_group_name_H-M   'P 1'
#
loop_
_entity.id
_entity.type
_entity.pdbx_description
1 polymer ?
#
loop_
_entity_poly.entity_id
_entity_poly.type
_entity_poly.pdbx_seq_one_letter_code
_entity_poly.pdbx_strand_id
1 'polypeptide(L)'
;WTLAGSISVNGAELGRDEFLVEPLTRSWNVPRYWQLASPVLHAGTNTLLIRVSGLAPYQPGLGPVLIGPPSATRAHFVQQFWIRRELPVFYLGVTAALGTFFFVVWLLRRSLKAYGWFALMTIAWFCYSLNFVVTSPWPFGATDTWQRFIMLSFMVMAAAFVLFVIRFAERRFPRGEAVLWAALAIGAAALFATPHSQLGPMLNLLALFWSLLYIGACFLSIGLTWRSNRLDHIVLHIVNALTIVAILHDLMTYLGILLDNVYD
;
A
#
# COMPACT_ATOMS: atom_id res chain seq x y z
N TRP A 1 5.44 -5.90 1.02
CA TRP A 1 6.40 -6.11 -0.09
C TRP A 1 7.69 -5.34 0.18
N THR A 2 8.82 -6.03 0.18
CA THR A 2 10.18 -5.45 0.22
C THR A 2 11.08 -6.38 -0.60
N LEU A 3 11.79 -5.82 -1.56
CA LEU A 3 12.81 -6.54 -2.33
C LEU A 3 13.96 -5.59 -2.66
N ALA A 4 15.15 -6.16 -2.68
CA ALA A 4 16.38 -5.57 -3.20
C ALA A 4 16.92 -6.48 -4.31
N GLY A 5 17.72 -5.94 -5.22
CA GLY A 5 18.29 -6.75 -6.28
C GLY A 5 19.60 -6.25 -6.83
N SER A 6 20.25 -7.13 -7.58
CA SER A 6 21.41 -6.80 -8.40
C SER A 6 21.28 -7.44 -9.77
N ILE A 7 21.88 -6.80 -10.76
CA ILE A 7 21.79 -7.20 -12.16
C ILE A 7 23.18 -7.20 -12.79
N SER A 8 23.45 -8.21 -13.60
CA SER A 8 24.73 -8.34 -14.31
C SER A 8 24.51 -8.95 -15.69
N VAL A 9 25.36 -8.58 -16.65
CA VAL A 9 25.38 -9.15 -18.01
C VAL A 9 26.76 -9.72 -18.25
N ASN A 10 26.83 -10.99 -18.66
CA ASN A 10 28.08 -11.70 -18.95
C ASN A 10 29.12 -11.59 -17.80
N GLY A 11 28.64 -11.56 -16.56
CA GLY A 11 29.49 -11.41 -15.36
C GLY A 11 29.85 -9.96 -14.99
N ALA A 12 29.56 -8.97 -15.83
CA ALA A 12 29.74 -7.56 -15.50
C ALA A 12 28.50 -7.01 -14.78
N GLU A 13 28.69 -6.43 -13.59
CA GLU A 13 27.60 -5.80 -12.82
C GLU A 13 27.11 -4.52 -13.50
N LEU A 14 25.79 -4.44 -13.74
CA LEU A 14 25.14 -3.25 -14.29
C LEU A 14 24.59 -2.34 -13.19
N GLY A 15 24.21 -2.91 -12.05
CA GLY A 15 23.64 -2.18 -10.94
C GLY A 15 23.27 -3.10 -9.78
N ARG A 16 23.25 -2.51 -8.59
CA ARG A 16 23.00 -3.19 -7.34
C ARG A 16 22.37 -2.22 -6.34
N ASP A 17 21.34 -2.67 -5.64
CA ASP A 17 20.80 -1.96 -4.48
C ASP A 17 21.80 -1.97 -3.32
N GLU A 18 21.78 -0.92 -2.51
CA GLU A 18 22.74 -0.68 -1.42
C GLU A 18 22.84 -1.89 -0.46
N PHE A 19 21.71 -2.44 -0.04
CA PHE A 19 21.63 -3.57 0.88
C PHE A 19 20.81 -4.72 0.29
N LEU A 20 21.48 -5.84 0.01
CA LEU A 20 20.88 -7.10 -0.48
C LEU A 20 20.58 -8.11 0.65
N VAL A 21 20.86 -7.72 1.89
CA VAL A 21 20.57 -8.46 3.12
C VAL A 21 19.93 -7.51 4.11
N GLU A 22 19.32 -8.02 5.19
CA GLU A 22 18.73 -7.16 6.22
C GLU A 22 19.78 -6.18 6.80
N PRO A 23 19.45 -4.88 6.95
CA PRO A 23 18.21 -4.21 6.53
C PRO A 23 18.10 -4.09 5.00
N LEU A 24 17.08 -4.71 4.40
CA LEU A 24 16.96 -4.74 2.93
C LEU A 24 16.62 -3.36 2.37
N THR A 25 17.26 -2.98 1.26
CA THR A 25 16.77 -1.88 0.43
C THR A 25 15.34 -2.21 -0.05
N ARG A 26 14.44 -1.22 -0.06
CA ARG A 26 13.03 -1.37 -0.41
C ARG A 26 12.75 -0.85 -1.82
N SER A 27 13.29 -1.54 -2.82
CA SER A 27 13.19 -1.16 -4.25
C SER A 27 12.02 -1.81 -4.99
N TRP A 28 11.04 -2.35 -4.27
CA TRP A 28 9.97 -3.19 -4.85
C TRP A 28 9.05 -2.48 -5.85
N ASN A 29 8.91 -1.16 -5.74
CA ASN A 29 8.09 -0.34 -6.64
C ASN A 29 8.94 0.68 -7.42
N VAL A 30 10.23 0.40 -7.61
CA VAL A 30 11.15 1.29 -8.33
C VAL A 30 11.54 0.65 -9.67
N PRO A 31 11.00 1.15 -10.80
CA PRO A 31 11.43 0.71 -12.12
C PRO A 31 12.91 0.97 -12.34
N ARG A 32 13.57 0.08 -13.08
CA ARG A 32 14.99 0.20 -13.42
C ARG A 32 15.18 0.11 -14.93
N TYR A 33 16.18 0.82 -15.43
CA TYR A 33 16.54 0.86 -16.85
C TYR A 33 18.06 0.90 -16.98
N TRP A 34 18.58 0.05 -17.86
CA TRP A 34 19.99 0.02 -18.22
C TRP A 34 20.14 -0.04 -19.73
N GLN A 35 20.98 0.82 -20.27
CA GLN A 35 21.42 0.74 -21.65
C GLN A 35 22.68 -0.12 -21.70
N LEU A 36 22.61 -1.26 -22.38
CA LEU A 36 23.74 -2.19 -22.50
C LEU A 36 24.75 -1.65 -23.52
N ALA A 37 25.99 -1.41 -23.09
CA ALA A 37 27.06 -0.96 -23.97
C ALA A 37 27.65 -2.13 -24.77
N SER A 38 28.09 -1.86 -26.00
CA SER A 38 28.66 -2.87 -26.90
C SER A 38 29.80 -3.71 -26.30
N PRO A 39 30.72 -3.18 -25.46
CA PRO A 39 31.82 -3.98 -24.90
C PRO A 39 31.38 -5.07 -23.92
N VAL A 40 30.19 -4.94 -23.34
CA VAL A 40 29.63 -5.92 -22.38
C VAL A 40 28.85 -7.02 -23.13
N LEU A 41 28.59 -6.82 -24.42
CA LEU A 41 27.81 -7.72 -25.26
C LEU A 41 28.73 -8.54 -26.17
N HIS A 42 28.42 -9.82 -26.27
CA HIS A 42 29.05 -10.73 -27.22
C HIS A 42 28.15 -10.93 -28.43
N ALA A 43 28.76 -11.21 -29.59
CA ALA A 43 28.00 -11.69 -30.74
C ALA A 43 27.35 -13.05 -30.40
N GLY A 44 26.04 -13.17 -30.64
CA GLY A 44 25.27 -14.36 -30.29
C GLY A 44 24.69 -14.29 -28.87
N THR A 45 24.99 -15.28 -28.04
CA THR A 45 24.35 -15.47 -26.74
C THR A 45 24.95 -14.56 -25.67
N ASN A 46 24.08 -13.88 -24.93
CA ASN A 46 24.43 -13.09 -23.76
C ASN A 46 23.63 -13.59 -22.56
N THR A 47 24.24 -13.60 -21.38
CA THR A 47 23.60 -14.06 -20.15
C THR A 47 23.29 -12.86 -19.25
N LEU A 48 22.01 -12.62 -19.00
CA LEU A 48 21.52 -11.66 -18.02
C LEU A 48 21.20 -12.38 -16.71
N LEU A 49 21.89 -12.03 -15.63
CA LEU A 49 21.65 -12.58 -14.31
C LEU A 49 21.06 -11.50 -13.40
N ILE A 50 19.87 -11.80 -12.85
CA ILE A 50 19.17 -10.93 -11.92
C ILE A 50 19.04 -11.67 -10.59
N ARG A 51 19.61 -11.09 -9.54
CA ARG A 51 19.41 -11.55 -8.16
C ARG A 51 18.24 -10.78 -7.55
N VAL A 52 17.25 -11.50 -7.03
CA VAL A 52 16.19 -10.95 -6.18
C VAL A 52 16.47 -11.35 -4.74
N SER A 53 16.49 -10.38 -3.83
CA SER A 53 16.70 -10.58 -2.40
C SER A 53 15.50 -10.03 -1.64
N GLY A 54 14.84 -10.89 -0.87
CA GLY A 54 13.67 -10.56 -0.09
C GLY A 54 13.32 -11.69 0.86
N LEU A 55 12.42 -11.42 1.80
CA LEU A 55 12.00 -12.40 2.79
C LEU A 55 10.79 -13.18 2.27
N ALA A 56 10.84 -14.51 2.34
CA ALA A 56 9.79 -15.40 1.83
C ALA A 56 8.37 -15.04 2.29
N PRO A 57 8.12 -14.61 3.55
CA PRO A 57 6.79 -14.19 4.00
C PRO A 57 6.17 -13.03 3.20
N TYR A 58 6.96 -12.25 2.47
CA TYR A 58 6.51 -11.07 1.71
C TYR A 58 6.57 -11.28 0.20
N GLN A 59 6.67 -12.54 -0.26
CA GLN A 59 6.55 -12.93 -1.67
C GLN A 59 7.39 -12.04 -2.61
N PRO A 60 8.72 -11.96 -2.42
CA PRO A 60 9.58 -11.19 -3.31
C PRO A 60 9.55 -11.79 -4.71
N GLY A 61 9.47 -10.94 -5.72
CA GLY A 61 9.35 -11.37 -7.11
C GLY A 61 10.03 -10.40 -8.07
N LEU A 62 10.26 -10.89 -9.29
CA LEU A 62 10.73 -10.09 -10.41
C LEU A 62 9.52 -9.79 -11.31
N GLY A 63 9.27 -8.50 -11.57
CA GLY A 63 8.30 -8.09 -12.58
C GLY A 63 8.80 -8.35 -14.02
N PRO A 64 8.03 -7.98 -15.04
CA PRO A 64 8.36 -8.25 -16.43
C PRO A 64 9.68 -7.58 -16.83
N VAL A 65 10.52 -8.33 -17.56
CA VAL A 65 11.81 -7.86 -18.06
C VAL A 65 11.70 -7.60 -19.56
N LEU A 66 11.78 -6.32 -19.94
CA LEU A 66 11.73 -5.90 -21.33
C LEU A 66 13.15 -5.67 -21.88
N ILE A 67 13.51 -6.41 -22.92
CA ILE A 67 14.77 -6.26 -23.67
C ILE A 67 14.43 -5.83 -25.09
N GLY A 68 15.03 -4.75 -25.58
CA GLY A 68 14.74 -4.25 -26.91
C GLY A 68 15.51 -2.98 -27.27
N PRO A 69 15.13 -2.31 -28.37
CA PRO A 69 15.78 -1.07 -28.82
C PRO A 69 15.77 0.01 -27.72
N PRO A 70 16.85 0.81 -27.58
CA PRO A 70 16.96 1.81 -26.52
C PRO A 70 15.81 2.83 -26.49
N SER A 71 15.30 3.26 -27.66
CA SER A 71 14.22 4.25 -27.76
C SER A 71 12.89 3.71 -27.22
N ALA A 72 12.49 2.51 -27.62
CA ALA A 72 11.24 1.88 -27.20
C ALA A 72 11.26 1.53 -25.69
N THR A 73 12.36 0.93 -25.23
CA THR A 73 12.53 0.55 -23.82
C THR A 73 12.62 1.75 -22.89
N ARG A 74 13.27 2.85 -23.33
CA ARG A 74 13.32 4.10 -22.57
C ARG A 74 11.96 4.77 -22.45
N ALA A 75 11.16 4.79 -23.51
CA ALA A 75 9.80 5.34 -23.46
C ALA A 75 8.92 4.58 -22.46
N HIS A 76 8.97 3.24 -22.50
CA HIS A 76 8.28 2.39 -21.53
C HIS A 76 8.78 2.64 -20.10
N PHE A 77 10.10 2.73 -19.88
CA PHE A 77 10.66 3.05 -18.57
C PHE A 77 10.15 4.39 -18.03
N VAL A 78 10.16 5.45 -18.84
CA VAL A 78 9.68 6.78 -18.41
C VAL A 78 8.23 6.71 -17.98
N GLN A 79 7.37 6.05 -18.75
CA GLN A 79 5.96 5.86 -18.40
C GLN A 79 5.82 5.11 -17.05
N GLN A 80 6.52 3.99 -16.89
CA GLN A 80 6.48 3.20 -15.65
C GLN A 80 7.04 3.98 -14.46
N PHE A 81 8.10 4.77 -14.65
CA PHE A 81 8.68 5.61 -13.61
C PHE A 81 7.66 6.66 -13.14
N TRP A 82 6.96 7.33 -14.06
CA TRP A 82 5.91 8.27 -13.70
C TRP A 82 4.77 7.60 -12.91
N ILE A 83 4.29 6.45 -13.37
CA ILE A 83 3.17 5.74 -12.73
C ILE A 83 3.56 5.15 -11.37
N ARG A 84 4.74 4.54 -11.25
CA ARG A 84 5.15 3.78 -10.06
C ARG A 84 5.91 4.61 -9.04
N ARG A 85 6.54 5.72 -9.45
CA ARG A 85 7.33 6.59 -8.56
C ARG A 85 6.71 7.96 -8.33
N GLU A 86 6.53 8.74 -9.39
CA GLU A 86 6.12 10.14 -9.27
C GLU A 86 4.67 10.29 -8.81
N LEU A 87 3.75 9.50 -9.38
CA LEU A 87 2.33 9.57 -9.04
C LEU A 87 2.08 9.20 -7.56
N PRO A 88 2.67 8.12 -6.99
CA PRO A 88 2.57 7.85 -5.56
C PRO A 88 3.16 8.95 -4.67
N VAL A 89 4.27 9.56 -5.06
CA VAL A 89 4.87 10.68 -4.30
C VAL A 89 3.93 11.89 -4.29
N PHE A 90 3.37 12.26 -5.44
CA PHE A 90 2.39 13.34 -5.55
C PHE A 90 1.14 13.05 -4.71
N TYR A 91 0.58 11.84 -4.84
CA TYR A 91 -0.56 11.37 -4.07
C TYR A 91 -0.33 11.43 -2.55
N LEU A 92 0.87 11.05 -2.11
CA LEU A 92 1.28 11.10 -0.71
C LEU A 92 1.30 12.54 -0.19
N GLY A 93 1.78 13.50 -1.00
CA GLY A 93 1.75 14.93 -0.68
C GLY A 93 0.33 15.48 -0.52
N VAL A 94 -0.59 15.11 -1.42
CA VAL A 94 -2.02 15.49 -1.34
C VAL A 94 -2.66 14.92 -0.07
N THR A 95 -2.37 13.65 0.23
CA THR A 95 -2.90 12.97 1.42
C THR A 95 -2.38 13.62 2.71
N ALA A 96 -1.10 13.99 2.76
CA ALA A 96 -0.53 14.71 3.90
C ALA A 96 -1.18 16.09 4.11
N ALA A 97 -1.41 16.84 3.04
CA ALA A 97 -2.07 18.14 3.09
C ALA A 97 -3.50 18.02 3.61
N LEU A 98 -4.29 17.07 3.07
CA LEU A 98 -5.66 16.82 3.51
C LEU A 98 -5.73 16.36 4.97
N GLY A 99 -4.87 15.41 5.36
CA GLY A 99 -4.81 14.90 6.73
C GLY A 99 -4.50 16.03 7.72
N THR A 100 -3.52 16.88 7.41
CA THR A 100 -3.14 18.03 8.23
C THR A 100 -4.27 19.06 8.30
N PHE A 101 -4.91 19.38 7.17
CA PHE A 101 -6.01 20.33 7.13
C PHE A 101 -7.17 19.91 8.03
N PHE A 102 -7.66 18.68 7.88
CA PHE A 102 -8.77 18.18 8.70
C PHE A 102 -8.39 17.98 10.16
N PHE A 103 -7.12 17.63 10.43
CA PHE A 103 -6.61 17.58 11.79
C PHE A 103 -6.69 18.94 12.47
N VAL A 104 -6.22 20.00 11.81
CA VAL A 104 -6.29 21.38 12.32
C VAL A 104 -7.75 21.83 12.50
N VAL A 105 -8.63 21.57 11.52
CA VAL A 105 -10.07 21.88 11.64
C VAL A 105 -10.68 21.22 12.87
N TRP A 106 -10.37 19.94 13.11
CA TRP A 106 -10.84 19.23 14.29
C TRP A 106 -10.26 19.80 15.59
N LEU A 107 -8.97 20.15 15.62
CA LEU A 107 -8.34 20.77 16.80
C LEU A 107 -9.04 22.07 17.19
N LEU A 108 -9.38 22.90 16.19
CA LEU A 108 -10.09 24.18 16.38
C LEU A 108 -11.57 23.99 16.71
N ARG A 109 -12.21 22.92 16.23
CA ARG A 109 -13.63 22.62 16.43
C ARG A 109 -13.86 21.17 16.83
N ARG A 110 -13.51 20.85 18.09
CA ARG A 110 -13.62 19.50 18.67
C ARG A 110 -15.05 18.93 18.68
N SER A 111 -16.08 19.77 18.52
CA SER A 111 -17.47 19.35 18.36
C SER A 111 -17.69 18.52 17.10
N LEU A 112 -16.89 18.74 16.05
CA LEU A 112 -16.99 18.06 14.76
C LEU A 112 -16.19 16.75 14.77
N LYS A 113 -16.66 15.77 15.55
CA LYS A 113 -15.97 14.49 15.76
C LYS A 113 -15.67 13.71 14.49
N ALA A 114 -16.51 13.84 13.45
CA ALA A 114 -16.29 13.18 12.17
C ALA A 114 -14.96 13.61 11.51
N TYR A 115 -14.63 14.90 11.52
CA TYR A 115 -13.36 15.37 10.93
C TYR A 115 -12.12 14.87 11.68
N GLY A 116 -12.21 14.65 12.99
CA GLY A 116 -11.12 14.04 13.76
C GLY A 116 -10.84 12.59 13.33
N TRP A 117 -11.89 11.80 13.12
CA TRP A 117 -11.75 10.43 12.60
C TRP A 117 -11.29 10.39 11.16
N PHE A 118 -11.77 11.33 10.33
CA PHE A 118 -11.29 11.50 8.96
C PHE A 118 -9.79 11.81 8.94
N ALA A 119 -9.34 12.77 9.75
CA ALA A 119 -7.93 13.11 9.85
C ALA A 119 -7.07 11.91 10.31
N LEU A 120 -7.51 11.17 11.33
CA LEU A 120 -6.80 9.97 11.78
C LEU A 120 -6.72 8.91 10.68
N MET A 121 -7.83 8.66 9.98
CA MET A 121 -7.88 7.75 8.85
C MET A 121 -6.89 8.18 7.75
N THR A 122 -6.87 9.46 7.38
CA THR A 122 -5.98 9.98 6.33
C THR A 122 -4.51 9.91 6.74
N ILE A 123 -4.18 10.22 8.00
CA ILE A 123 -2.80 10.11 8.51
C ILE A 123 -2.35 8.64 8.55
N ALA A 124 -3.21 7.74 9.02
CA ALA A 124 -2.92 6.31 9.04
C ALA A 124 -2.77 5.74 7.62
N TRP A 125 -3.59 6.21 6.67
CA TRP A 125 -3.44 5.89 5.24
C TRP A 125 -2.12 6.41 4.68
N PHE A 126 -1.72 7.64 4.99
CA PHE A 126 -0.41 8.19 4.61
C PHE A 126 0.72 7.28 5.09
N CYS A 127 0.70 6.85 6.36
CA CYS A 127 1.70 5.93 6.92
C CYS A 127 1.75 4.60 6.17
N TYR A 128 0.59 4.04 5.80
CA TYR A 128 0.51 2.84 4.96
C TYR A 128 1.09 3.11 3.55
N SER A 129 0.75 4.25 2.94
CA SER A 129 1.20 4.64 1.60
C SER A 129 2.70 4.91 1.50
N LEU A 130 3.40 5.17 2.62
CA LEU A 130 4.87 5.20 2.66
C LEU A 130 5.50 3.91 2.14
N ASN A 131 4.77 2.79 2.22
CA ASN A 131 5.24 1.51 1.69
C ASN A 131 5.59 1.59 0.19
N PHE A 132 4.92 2.42 -0.60
CA PHE A 132 5.14 2.56 -2.05
C PHE A 132 6.30 3.47 -2.45
N VAL A 133 6.75 4.34 -1.52
CA VAL A 133 7.70 5.42 -1.83
C VAL A 133 9.03 5.24 -1.11
N VAL A 134 9.01 4.83 0.16
CA VAL A 134 10.22 4.76 0.98
C VAL A 134 11.09 3.57 0.55
N THR A 135 12.39 3.81 0.37
CA THR A 135 13.37 2.86 -0.14
C THR A 135 14.23 2.18 0.94
N SER A 136 13.96 2.45 2.21
CA SER A 136 14.66 1.90 3.37
C SER A 136 13.67 1.54 4.48
N PRO A 137 13.95 0.56 5.35
CA PRO A 137 13.12 0.30 6.53
C PRO A 137 13.27 1.36 7.63
N TRP A 138 14.17 2.35 7.47
CA TRP A 138 14.33 3.45 8.43
C TRP A 138 12.99 4.16 8.73
N PRO A 139 12.67 4.50 9.99
CA PRO A 139 13.53 4.46 11.18
C PRO A 139 13.65 3.08 11.85
N PHE A 140 13.01 2.05 11.29
CA PHE A 140 13.15 0.69 11.78
C PHE A 140 14.41 0.01 11.23
N GLY A 141 14.96 -0.95 11.97
CA GLY A 141 16.17 -1.67 11.58
C GLY A 141 15.92 -2.98 10.81
N ALA A 142 14.66 -3.35 10.56
CA ALA A 142 14.31 -4.63 9.94
C ALA A 142 13.04 -4.53 9.09
N THR A 143 12.99 -5.29 8.01
CA THR A 143 11.81 -5.39 7.14
C THR A 143 10.57 -5.86 7.90
N ASP A 144 10.71 -6.80 8.85
CA ASP A 144 9.58 -7.31 9.63
C ASP A 144 8.88 -6.21 10.43
N THR A 145 9.67 -5.38 11.13
CA THR A 145 9.15 -4.26 11.90
C THR A 145 8.47 -3.24 10.99
N TRP A 146 9.06 -2.99 9.81
CA TRP A 146 8.44 -2.14 8.79
C TRP A 146 7.08 -2.70 8.35
N GLN A 147 6.99 -3.98 7.98
CA GLN A 147 5.73 -4.59 7.52
C GLN A 147 4.65 -4.60 8.63
N ARG A 148 5.05 -4.82 9.90
CA ARG A 148 4.15 -4.69 11.05
C ARG A 148 3.62 -3.26 11.22
N PHE A 149 4.48 -2.26 11.07
CA PHE A 149 4.07 -0.85 11.11
C PHE A 149 3.07 -0.50 9.99
N ILE A 150 3.34 -0.96 8.76
CA ILE A 150 2.45 -0.75 7.61
C ILE A 150 1.10 -1.42 7.86
N MET A 151 1.08 -2.67 8.34
CA MET A 151 -0.17 -3.37 8.65
C MET A 151 -0.94 -2.67 9.77
N LEU A 152 -0.27 -2.28 10.86
CA LEU A 152 -0.91 -1.54 11.95
C LEU A 152 -1.55 -0.23 11.45
N SER A 153 -0.84 0.49 10.58
CA SER A 153 -1.36 1.73 9.96
C SER A 153 -2.63 1.45 9.14
N PHE A 154 -2.65 0.36 8.38
CA PHE A 154 -3.84 -0.08 7.64
C PHE A 154 -5.02 -0.43 8.57
N MET A 155 -4.76 -1.15 9.66
CA MET A 155 -5.79 -1.51 10.66
C MET A 155 -6.39 -0.27 11.32
N VAL A 156 -5.54 0.67 11.76
CA VAL A 156 -5.97 1.95 12.37
C VAL A 156 -6.78 2.76 11.37
N MET A 157 -6.35 2.81 10.10
CA MET A 157 -7.07 3.48 9.03
C MET A 157 -8.47 2.89 8.85
N ALA A 158 -8.60 1.57 8.73
CA ALA A 158 -9.91 0.91 8.57
C ALA A 158 -10.82 1.14 9.79
N ALA A 159 -10.29 1.03 11.01
CA ALA A 159 -11.03 1.32 12.23
C ALA A 159 -11.51 2.79 12.29
N ALA A 160 -10.63 3.74 11.97
CA ALA A 160 -10.95 5.16 11.92
C ALA A 160 -12.02 5.46 10.87
N PHE A 161 -12.02 4.78 9.72
CA PHE A 161 -13.06 4.90 8.71
C PHE A 161 -14.43 4.45 9.22
N VAL A 162 -14.52 3.32 9.92
CA VAL A 162 -15.79 2.86 10.52
C VAL A 162 -16.36 3.92 11.47
N LEU A 163 -15.50 4.48 12.32
CA LEU A 163 -15.89 5.54 13.26
C LEU A 163 -16.26 6.84 12.55
N PHE A 164 -15.54 7.20 11.49
CA PHE A 164 -15.88 8.32 10.62
C PHE A 164 -17.28 8.15 10.06
N VAL A 165 -17.61 7.02 9.43
CA VAL A 165 -18.93 6.74 8.86
C VAL A 165 -20.04 6.86 9.91
N ILE A 166 -19.85 6.23 11.07
CA ILE A 166 -20.86 6.27 12.16
C ILE A 166 -21.09 7.71 12.65
N ARG A 167 -20.01 8.48 12.84
CA ARG A 167 -20.10 9.86 13.32
C ARG A 167 -20.59 10.83 12.24
N PHE A 168 -20.28 10.58 10.98
CA PHE A 168 -20.76 11.35 9.83
C PHE A 168 -22.28 11.19 9.66
N ALA A 169 -22.81 9.99 9.91
CA ALA A 169 -24.25 9.74 9.99
C ALA A 169 -24.90 10.26 11.30
N GLU A 170 -24.17 11.01 12.13
CA GLU A 170 -24.63 11.54 13.42
C GLU A 170 -25.11 10.45 14.41
N ARG A 171 -24.59 9.22 14.27
CA ARG A 171 -24.94 8.07 15.14
C ARG A 171 -23.84 7.73 16.13
N ARG A 172 -24.20 6.90 17.11
CA ARG A 172 -23.27 6.29 18.07
C ARG A 172 -23.68 4.86 18.39
N PHE A 173 -22.72 3.94 18.32
CA PHE A 173 -22.91 2.52 18.60
C PHE A 173 -21.88 2.07 19.64
N PRO A 174 -22.12 2.31 20.95
CA PRO A 174 -21.09 2.12 21.97
C PRO A 174 -20.56 0.69 22.06
N ARG A 175 -21.42 -0.32 21.86
CA ARG A 175 -21.00 -1.73 21.82
C ARG A 175 -20.15 -2.06 20.58
N GLY A 176 -20.55 -1.57 19.40
CA GLY A 176 -19.79 -1.76 18.17
C GLY A 176 -18.42 -1.08 18.22
N GLU A 177 -18.35 0.11 18.82
CA GLU A 177 -17.09 0.82 19.06
C GLU A 177 -16.17 0.02 19.99
N ALA A 178 -16.70 -0.54 21.08
CA ALA A 178 -15.91 -1.39 21.99
C ALA A 178 -15.39 -2.65 21.29
N VAL A 179 -16.22 -3.32 20.49
CA VAL A 179 -15.82 -4.49 19.69
C VAL A 179 -14.74 -4.12 18.67
N LEU A 180 -14.86 -2.97 18.01
CA LEU A 180 -13.86 -2.48 17.07
C LEU A 180 -12.50 -2.25 17.73
N TRP A 181 -12.49 -1.58 18.89
CA TRP A 181 -11.25 -1.36 19.65
C TRP A 181 -10.65 -2.66 20.18
N ALA A 182 -11.49 -3.60 20.64
CA ALA A 182 -11.03 -4.93 21.02
C ALA A 182 -10.41 -5.68 19.84
N ALA A 183 -11.05 -5.66 18.66
CA ALA A 183 -10.51 -6.27 17.45
C ALA A 183 -9.18 -5.64 17.01
N LEU A 184 -9.06 -4.31 17.10
CA LEU A 184 -7.79 -3.60 16.83
C LEU A 184 -6.70 -4.02 17.82
N ALA A 185 -7.00 -4.05 19.11
CA ALA A 185 -6.05 -4.42 20.15
C ALA A 185 -5.60 -5.89 20.03
N ILE A 186 -6.54 -6.81 19.81
CA ILE A 186 -6.27 -8.24 19.59
C ILE A 186 -5.45 -8.42 18.32
N GLY A 187 -5.84 -7.77 17.22
CA GLY A 187 -5.12 -7.86 15.96
C GLY A 187 -3.70 -7.30 16.05
N ALA A 188 -3.49 -6.18 16.76
CA ALA A 188 -2.18 -5.63 17.01
C ALA A 188 -1.34 -6.57 17.89
N ALA A 189 -1.90 -7.10 18.98
CA ALA A 189 -1.22 -8.07 19.83
C ALA A 189 -0.82 -9.33 19.05
N ALA A 190 -1.73 -9.87 18.24
CA ALA A 190 -1.46 -11.01 17.37
C ALA A 190 -0.34 -10.71 16.36
N LEU A 191 -0.37 -9.54 15.71
CA LEU A 191 0.64 -9.11 14.75
C LEU A 191 2.05 -9.04 15.36
N PHE A 192 2.19 -8.49 16.57
CA PHE A 192 3.49 -8.39 17.26
C PHE A 192 3.93 -9.69 17.92
N ALA A 193 3.00 -10.54 18.35
CA ALA A 193 3.30 -11.87 18.92
C ALA A 193 3.64 -12.93 17.85
N THR A 194 3.28 -12.69 16.59
CA THR A 194 3.49 -13.66 15.50
C THR A 194 4.97 -13.80 15.15
N PRO A 195 5.53 -15.03 15.14
CA PRO A 195 6.91 -15.28 14.72
C PRO A 195 7.08 -15.09 13.20
N HIS A 196 8.32 -14.82 12.78
CA HIS A 196 8.67 -14.52 11.37
C HIS A 196 8.08 -15.53 10.37
N SER A 197 8.17 -16.84 10.67
CA SER A 197 7.70 -17.91 9.78
C SER A 197 6.20 -17.88 9.48
N GLN A 198 5.39 -17.31 10.38
CA GLN A 198 3.93 -17.22 10.23
C GLN A 198 3.47 -15.79 9.90
N LEU A 199 4.41 -14.85 9.74
CA LEU A 199 4.07 -13.44 9.57
C LEU A 199 3.34 -13.18 8.24
N GLY A 200 3.72 -13.86 7.15
CA GLY A 200 3.04 -13.75 5.86
C GLY A 200 1.55 -14.12 5.92
N PRO A 201 1.21 -15.34 6.36
CA PRO A 201 -0.19 -15.74 6.56
C PRO A 201 -0.97 -14.83 7.51
N MET A 202 -0.36 -14.39 8.62
CA MET A 202 -1.00 -13.47 9.56
C MET A 202 -1.31 -12.11 8.91
N LEU A 203 -0.37 -11.55 8.14
CA LEU A 203 -0.58 -10.30 7.41
C LEU A 203 -1.72 -10.44 6.41
N ASN A 204 -1.79 -11.55 5.66
CA ASN A 204 -2.87 -11.80 4.71
C ASN A 204 -4.24 -11.92 5.40
N LEU A 205 -4.30 -12.63 6.54
CA LEU A 205 -5.51 -12.77 7.34
C LEU A 205 -6.01 -11.42 7.85
N LEU A 206 -5.11 -10.61 8.42
CA LEU A 206 -5.43 -9.28 8.91
C LEU A 206 -5.84 -8.37 7.75
N ALA A 207 -5.10 -8.36 6.64
CA ALA A 207 -5.43 -7.59 5.45
C ALA A 207 -6.85 -7.90 4.96
N LEU A 208 -7.20 -9.19 4.85
CA LEU A 208 -8.53 -9.63 4.43
C LEU A 208 -9.60 -9.17 5.42
N PHE A 209 -9.42 -9.44 6.71
CA PHE A 209 -10.38 -9.06 7.75
C PHE A 209 -10.67 -7.54 7.76
N TRP A 210 -9.62 -6.72 7.75
CA TRP A 210 -9.76 -5.26 7.80
C TRP A 210 -10.29 -4.68 6.47
N SER A 211 -9.98 -5.31 5.33
CA SER A 211 -10.58 -4.93 4.04
C SER A 211 -12.08 -5.24 3.99
N LEU A 212 -12.50 -6.42 4.47
CA LEU A 212 -13.91 -6.77 4.59
C LEU A 212 -14.65 -5.83 5.54
N LEU A 213 -14.01 -5.45 6.65
CA LEU A 213 -14.57 -4.46 7.57
C LEU A 213 -14.73 -3.09 6.90
N TYR A 214 -13.75 -2.65 6.11
CA TYR A 214 -13.83 -1.39 5.34
C TYR A 214 -14.98 -1.43 4.33
N ILE A 215 -15.11 -2.51 3.56
CA ILE A 215 -16.23 -2.73 2.63
C ILE A 215 -17.57 -2.71 3.39
N GLY A 216 -17.65 -3.41 4.53
CA GLY A 216 -18.81 -3.40 5.41
C GLY A 216 -19.17 -1.99 5.90
N ALA A 217 -18.17 -1.15 6.19
CA ALA A 217 -18.38 0.24 6.56
C ALA A 217 -18.88 1.11 5.39
N CYS A 218 -18.45 0.83 4.15
CA CYS A 218 -19.04 1.46 2.96
C CYS A 218 -20.53 1.12 2.83
N PHE A 219 -20.91 -0.14 3.00
CA PHE A 219 -22.32 -0.54 3.00
C PHE A 219 -23.11 0.06 4.17
N LEU A 220 -22.49 0.12 5.36
CA LEU A 220 -23.08 0.78 6.52
C LEU A 220 -23.34 2.26 6.25
N SER A 221 -22.40 2.97 5.60
CA SER A 221 -22.58 4.36 5.19
C SER A 221 -23.82 4.50 4.32
N ILE A 222 -23.93 3.68 3.27
CA ILE A 222 -25.09 3.65 2.36
C ILE A 222 -26.38 3.40 3.18
N GLY A 223 -26.43 2.37 4.01
CA GLY A 223 -27.62 2.03 4.80
C GLY A 223 -28.04 3.13 5.80
N LEU A 224 -27.08 3.82 6.44
CA LEU A 224 -27.38 4.87 7.42
C LEU A 224 -27.86 6.17 6.79
N THR A 225 -27.43 6.49 5.57
CA THR A 225 -27.70 7.77 4.92
C THR A 225 -28.48 7.69 3.61
N TRP A 226 -28.96 6.51 3.19
CA TRP A 226 -29.72 6.31 1.94
C TRP A 226 -30.95 7.21 1.79
N ARG A 227 -31.61 7.56 2.91
CA ARG A 227 -32.80 8.42 2.90
C ARG A 227 -32.47 9.92 2.93
N SER A 228 -31.19 10.29 3.02
CA SER A 228 -30.75 11.68 3.10
C SER A 228 -30.42 12.21 1.70
N ASN A 229 -31.03 13.34 1.33
CA ASN A 229 -30.73 14.04 0.08
C ASN A 229 -29.63 15.11 0.25
N ARG A 230 -28.83 15.04 1.32
CA ARG A 230 -27.71 15.98 1.49
C ARG A 230 -26.60 15.65 0.50
N LEU A 231 -26.06 16.69 -0.14
CA LEU A 231 -25.02 16.55 -1.19
C LEU A 231 -23.74 15.88 -0.68
N ASP A 232 -23.36 16.16 0.56
CA ASP A 232 -22.20 15.56 1.22
C ASP A 232 -22.34 14.03 1.39
N HIS A 233 -23.55 13.53 1.67
CA HIS A 233 -23.83 12.10 1.74
C HIS A 233 -23.76 11.44 0.36
N ILE A 234 -24.31 12.09 -0.66
CA ILE A 234 -24.29 11.59 -2.04
C ILE A 234 -22.84 11.47 -2.54
N VAL A 235 -22.02 12.49 -2.31
CA VAL A 235 -20.61 12.48 -2.69
C VAL A 235 -19.87 11.34 -1.98
N LEU A 236 -20.12 11.14 -0.68
CA LEU A 236 -19.53 10.02 0.06
C LEU A 236 -19.93 8.66 -0.51
N HIS A 237 -21.19 8.48 -0.93
CA HIS A 237 -21.64 7.24 -1.55
C HIS A 237 -20.95 6.97 -2.89
N ILE A 238 -20.78 7.99 -3.73
CA ILE A 238 -20.07 7.86 -5.01
C ILE A 238 -18.61 7.45 -4.77
N VAL A 239 -17.93 8.12 -3.84
CA VAL A 239 -16.53 7.79 -3.48
C VAL A 239 -16.43 6.36 -2.94
N ASN A 240 -17.34 5.96 -2.05
CA ASN A 240 -17.37 4.60 -1.51
C ASN A 240 -17.64 3.55 -2.59
N ALA A 241 -18.54 3.83 -3.54
CA ALA A 241 -18.83 2.92 -4.65
C ALA A 241 -17.61 2.73 -5.55
N LEU A 242 -16.94 3.81 -5.94
CA LEU A 242 -15.68 3.75 -6.71
C LEU A 242 -14.61 2.96 -5.96
N THR A 243 -14.51 3.15 -4.64
CA THR A 243 -13.54 2.43 -3.81
C THR A 243 -13.85 0.94 -3.72
N ILE A 244 -15.13 0.56 -3.60
CA ILE A 244 -15.53 -0.87 -3.62
C ILE A 244 -15.14 -1.51 -4.95
N VAL A 245 -15.37 -0.84 -6.07
CA VAL A 245 -14.98 -1.35 -7.39
C VAL A 245 -13.46 -1.57 -7.46
N ALA A 246 -12.67 -0.61 -7.00
CA ALA A 246 -11.21 -0.74 -6.95
C ALA A 246 -10.76 -1.91 -6.05
N ILE A 247 -11.32 -2.04 -4.84
CA ILE A 247 -10.97 -3.14 -3.92
C ILE A 247 -11.36 -4.50 -4.50
N LEU A 248 -12.54 -4.60 -5.13
CA LEU A 248 -12.98 -5.84 -5.77
C LEU A 248 -12.06 -6.23 -6.93
N HIS A 249 -11.66 -5.26 -7.75
CA HIS A 249 -10.68 -5.47 -8.82
C HIS A 249 -9.34 -5.99 -8.26
N ASP A 250 -8.81 -5.35 -7.22
CA ASP A 250 -7.54 -5.75 -6.60
C ASP A 250 -7.64 -7.13 -5.95
N LEU A 251 -8.76 -7.44 -5.29
CA LEU A 251 -9.00 -8.75 -4.69
C LEU A 251 -9.13 -9.85 -5.75
N MET A 252 -9.83 -9.59 -6.86
CA MET A 252 -9.95 -10.52 -7.98
C MET A 252 -8.60 -10.78 -8.65
N THR A 253 -7.77 -9.74 -8.75
CA THR A 253 -6.39 -9.85 -9.26
C THR A 253 -5.52 -10.67 -8.31
N TYR A 254 -5.59 -10.40 -7.01
CA TYR A 254 -4.87 -11.15 -5.97
C TYR A 254 -5.28 -12.63 -5.91
N LEU A 255 -6.56 -12.94 -6.14
CA LEU A 255 -7.09 -14.30 -6.21
C LEU A 255 -6.81 -15.01 -7.55
N GLY A 256 -6.20 -14.32 -8.52
CA GLY A 256 -5.86 -14.88 -9.84
C GLY A 256 -7.05 -15.11 -10.76
N ILE A 257 -8.18 -14.43 -10.53
CA ILE A 257 -9.39 -14.52 -11.36
C ILE A 257 -9.28 -13.60 -12.59
N LEU A 258 -8.66 -12.43 -12.42
CA LEU A 258 -8.32 -11.52 -13.50
C LEU A 258 -6.88 -11.80 -13.95
N LEU A 259 -6.71 -12.13 -15.24
CA LEU A 259 -5.40 -12.31 -15.88
C LEU A 259 -4.80 -10.97 -16.33
N ASP A 260 -5.59 -9.89 -16.37
CA ASP A 260 -5.12 -8.54 -16.70
C ASP A 260 -4.46 -7.92 -15.46
N ASN A 261 -3.27 -8.38 -15.15
CA ASN A 261 -2.43 -7.70 -14.19
C ASN A 261 -1.78 -6.53 -14.92
N VAL A 262 -1.90 -5.29 -14.42
CA VAL A 262 -1.06 -4.14 -14.85
C VAL A 262 0.45 -4.37 -14.54
N TYR A 263 0.78 -5.59 -14.13
CA TYR A 263 2.10 -6.11 -13.82
C TYR A 263 2.59 -7.13 -14.86
N ASP A 264 1.81 -7.47 -15.89
CA ASP A 264 2.26 -8.26 -17.05
C ASP A 264 2.73 -7.37 -18.21
#